data_AF-A0A378H451-F1
#
_entry.id   AF-A0A378H451-F1
#
_cell.length_a   1.000
_cell.length_b   1.000
_cell.length_c   1.000
_cell.angle_alpha   90.00
_cell.angle_beta   90.00
_cell.angle_gamma   90.00
#
_symmetry.space_group_name_H-M   'P 1'
#
loop_
_entity.id
_entity.type
_entity.pdbx_description
1 polymer ?
#
loop_
_entity_poly.entity_id
_entity_poly.type
_entity_poly.pdbx_seq_one_letter_code
_entity_poly.pdbx_strand_id
1 'polypeptide(L)' 'MDLIIHGGFLGQQPTTVIDLTEDTPVVLREGVGDVRPFL' A
#
# COMPACT_ATOMS: atom_id res chain seq x y z
N MET A 1 -9.15 9.47 21.58
CA MET A 1 -9.51 9.84 20.20
C MET A 1 -10.14 11.21 20.34
N ASP A 2 -9.42 12.25 19.93
CA ASP A 2 -9.78 13.62 20.35
C ASP A 2 -10.38 14.43 19.18
N LEU A 3 -10.24 13.91 17.95
CA LEU A 3 -10.86 14.42 16.73
C LEU A 3 -10.94 13.29 15.70
N ILE A 4 -12.01 13.26 14.91
CA ILE A 4 -12.18 12.38 13.75
C ILE A 4 -12.52 13.24 12.53
N ILE A 5 -11.81 13.03 11.42
CA ILE A 5 -12.09 13.68 10.14
C ILE A 5 -12.92 12.73 9.27
N HIS A 6 -14.09 13.16 8.84
CA HIS A 6 -14.95 12.38 7.94
C HIS A 6 -14.47 12.50 6.48
N GLY A 7 -13.68 11.53 6.02
CA GLY A 7 -13.13 11.47 4.66
C GLY A 7 -14.06 10.89 3.57
N GLY A 8 -15.33 10.61 3.90
CA GLY A 8 -16.25 9.91 2.99
C GLY A 8 -16.03 8.41 2.98
N PHE A 9 -16.54 7.72 1.95
CA PHE A 9 -16.35 6.28 1.77
C PHE A 9 -15.03 6.01 1.05
N LEU A 10 -14.09 5.40 1.75
CA LEU A 10 -12.77 5.05 1.21
C LEU A 10 -12.71 3.58 0.83
N GLY A 11 -11.87 3.27 -0.17
CA GLY A 11 -11.56 1.89 -0.55
C GLY A 11 -11.06 1.07 0.65
N GLN A 12 -11.57 -0.15 0.80
CA GLN A 12 -11.24 -1.04 1.92
C GLN A 12 -10.00 -1.90 1.65
N GLN A 13 -9.57 -1.98 0.38
CA GLN A 13 -8.41 -2.76 0.01
C GLN A 13 -7.13 -2.01 0.40
N PRO A 14 -6.18 -2.70 1.06
CA PRO A 14 -4.96 -2.06 1.52
C PRO A 14 -4.02 -1.70 0.35
N THR A 15 -3.06 -0.82 0.60
CA THR A 15 -2.03 -0.41 -0.39
C THR A 15 -1.07 -1.54 -0.72
N THR A 16 -0.36 -1.52 -1.84
CA THR A 16 0.75 -2.48 -2.06
C THR A 16 1.96 -2.07 -1.21
N VAL A 17 2.66 -3.05 -0.62
CA VAL A 17 3.88 -2.83 0.18
C VAL A 17 5.05 -3.44 -0.56
N ILE A 18 6.00 -2.58 -0.93
CA ILE A 18 7.26 -2.95 -1.57
C ILE A 18 8.40 -2.61 -0.61
N ASP A 19 9.25 -3.59 -0.33
CA ASP A 19 10.53 -3.37 0.34
C ASP A 19 11.55 -2.90 -0.70
N LEU A 20 12.19 -1.77 -0.44
CA LEU A 20 13.21 -1.14 -1.28
C LEU A 20 14.51 -0.90 -0.49
N THR A 21 14.72 -1.64 0.61
CA THR A 21 15.91 -1.48 1.47
C THR A 21 17.17 -2.05 0.83
N GLU A 22 17.03 -3.11 0.02
CA GLU A 22 18.09 -3.75 -0.75
C GLU A 22 17.99 -3.37 -2.24
N ASP A 23 18.99 -3.74 -3.03
CA ASP A 23 19.05 -3.43 -4.47
C ASP A 23 17.92 -4.07 -5.29
N THR A 24 17.34 -5.17 -4.79
CA THR A 24 16.23 -5.87 -5.46
C THR A 24 14.91 -5.62 -4.71
N PRO A 25 13.90 -5.00 -5.35
CA PRO A 25 12.59 -4.81 -4.75
C PRO A 25 11.93 -6.13 -4.34
N VAL A 26 11.29 -6.16 -3.18
CA VAL A 26 10.52 -7.34 -2.70
C VAL A 26 9.08 -6.95 -2.43
N VAL A 27 8.13 -7.66 -3.05
CA VAL A 27 6.70 -7.49 -2.75
C VAL A 27 6.39 -8.17 -1.42
N LEU A 28 6.15 -7.38 -0.37
CA LEU A 28 5.77 -7.90 0.95
C LEU A 28 4.25 -8.13 1.06
N ARG A 29 3.46 -7.32 0.34
CA ARG A 29 2.00 -7.45 0.29
C ARG A 29 1.42 -6.84 -0.98
N GLU A 30 0.64 -7.62 -1.72
CA GLU A 30 -0.15 -7.11 -2.84
C GLU A 30 -1.41 -6.37 -2.33
N GLY A 31 -1.72 -5.26 -2.98
CA GLY A 31 -2.84 -4.39 -2.63
C GLY A 31 -3.37 -3.68 -3.88
N VAL A 32 -3.85 -2.45 -3.73
CA VAL A 32 -4.41 -1.67 -4.85
C VAL A 32 -3.35 -1.24 -5.88
N GLY A 33 -2.07 -1.18 -5.50
CA GLY A 33 -0.99 -0.78 -6.39
C GLY A 33 -0.50 -1.93 -7.27
N ASP A 34 -0.30 -1.66 -8.56
CA ASP A 34 0.23 -2.65 -9.51
C ASP A 34 1.65 -3.10 -9.14
N VAL A 35 1.85 -4.40 -9.01
CA VAL A 35 3.16 -5.00 -8.67
C VAL A 35 4.07 -5.21 -9.88
N ARG A 36 3.53 -5.18 -11.12
CA ARG A 36 4.30 -5.44 -12.35
C ARG A 36 5.58 -4.60 -12.53
N PRO A 37 5.67 -3.34 -12.06
CA PRO A 37 6.92 -2.58 -12.13
C PRO A 37 8.06 -3.12 -11.24
N PHE A 38 7.77 -4.07 -10.35
CA PHE A 38 8.68 -4.61 -9.34
C PHE A 38 8.91 -6.12 -9.49
N LEU A 39 8.50 -6.72 -10.61
CA LEU A 39 8.67 -8.14 -10.95
C LEU A 39 9.74 -8.35 -12.03
#